data_AF-A0A2V9Y5B7-F1
#
_entry.id   AF-A0A2V9Y5B7-F1
#
_cell.length_a   1.000
_cell.length_b   1.000
_cell.length_c   1.000
_cell.angle_alpha   90.00
_cell.angle_beta   90.00
_cell.angle_gamma   90.00
#
_symmetry.space_group_name_H-M   'P 1'
#
loop_
_entity.id
_entity.type
_entity.pdbx_description
1 polymer ?
#
loop_
_entity_poly.entity_id
_entity_poly.type
_entity_poly.pdbx_seq_one_letter_code
_entity_poly.pdbx_strand_id
1 'polypeptide(L)'
;MDYIPSTQLVNSHKTPRTVLQRSSQLQHAEPTSGSTFAENSKPVARRAGYGLPCAKCRTYYSADLTACPYCKSPQRVSALATPLPVAQAAAEEMPDGTALEEEREHFLREFKSQLYAAHMQINAAASFRCSLEENHQGAYEPAAVCKCCYDRLQERLDLVEAALHMELKEAAQIVYDAVWADSSDPSKTYQHAAQALISELRKRAGITLVLGSLQPLAH
;
A
#
# COMPACT_ATOMS: atom_id res chain seq x y z
N MET A 1 -13.12 -0.48 68.69
CA MET A 1 -13.45 -1.92 68.57
C MET A 1 -14.18 -2.13 67.24
N ASP A 2 -13.65 -1.60 66.14
CA ASP A 2 -12.53 -2.15 65.32
C ASP A 2 -13.09 -3.34 64.52
N TYR A 3 -13.16 -3.38 63.18
CA TYR A 3 -12.08 -3.16 62.22
C TYR A 3 -12.68 -3.18 60.78
N ILE A 4 -12.31 -2.21 59.92
CA ILE A 4 -12.36 -2.34 58.45
C ILE A 4 -10.90 -2.54 58.00
N PRO A 5 -10.65 -3.27 56.91
CA PRO A 5 -9.79 -2.66 55.90
C PRO A 5 -10.27 -2.86 54.46
N SER A 6 -10.01 -1.81 53.70
CA SER A 6 -10.12 -1.66 52.25
C SER A 6 -9.02 -2.40 51.49
N THR A 7 -9.32 -2.81 50.26
CA THR A 7 -8.35 -3.02 49.15
C THR A 7 -9.04 -2.55 47.86
N GLN A 8 -8.82 -1.30 47.45
CA GLN A 8 -7.83 -0.80 46.48
C GLN A 8 -8.05 -1.18 45.00
N LEU A 9 -8.30 -0.11 44.23
CA LEU A 9 -8.21 0.05 42.78
C LEU A 9 -6.82 -0.29 42.23
N VAL A 10 -6.77 -0.87 41.03
CA VAL A 10 -5.72 -0.53 40.05
C VAL A 10 -6.23 -0.64 38.61
N ASN A 11 -6.31 0.50 37.94
CA ASN A 11 -6.33 0.61 36.48
C ASN A 11 -4.91 0.37 35.93
N SER A 12 -4.79 -0.35 34.82
CA SER A 12 -3.70 -0.10 33.86
C SER A 12 -4.01 -0.63 32.46
N HIS A 13 -4.20 0.33 31.55
CA HIS A 13 -4.01 0.17 30.12
C HIS A 13 -2.57 -0.27 29.79
N LYS A 14 -2.41 -1.10 28.75
CA LYS A 14 -1.36 -0.91 27.72
C LYS A 14 -1.51 -1.90 26.56
N THR A 15 -1.80 -1.33 25.39
CA THR A 15 -1.59 -1.90 24.07
C THR A 15 -0.09 -1.87 23.71
N PRO A 16 0.44 -2.89 23.03
CA PRO A 16 1.64 -2.71 22.23
C PRO A 16 1.30 -2.70 20.72
N ARG A 17 1.47 -1.52 20.11
CA ARG A 17 1.69 -1.34 18.67
C ARG A 17 3.11 -1.81 18.36
N THR A 18 3.25 -2.84 17.54
CA THR A 18 4.54 -3.19 16.90
C THR A 18 4.54 -2.64 15.48
N VAL A 19 5.26 -1.55 15.27
CA VAL A 19 5.54 -0.97 13.95
C VAL A 19 6.84 -1.59 13.43
N LEU A 20 6.73 -2.20 12.24
CA LEU A 20 7.85 -2.67 11.42
C LEU A 20 8.74 -1.48 11.01
N GLN A 21 10.02 -1.51 11.38
CA GLN A 21 11.01 -0.57 10.86
C GLN A 21 11.98 -1.30 9.92
N ARG A 22 11.79 -1.06 8.61
CA ARG A 22 12.60 -1.58 7.51
C ARG A 22 13.83 -0.66 7.35
N SER A 23 14.98 -1.11 7.82
CA SER A 23 16.25 -0.39 7.69
C SER A 23 16.80 -0.52 6.26
N SER A 24 16.64 0.52 5.46
CA SER A 24 17.33 0.67 4.17
C SER A 24 18.26 1.88 4.25
N GLN A 25 19.54 1.64 4.50
CA GLN A 25 20.59 2.67 4.37
C GLN A 25 21.55 2.28 3.24
N LEU A 26 21.34 2.90 2.08
CA LEU A 26 22.36 3.13 1.08
C LEU A 26 23.10 4.40 1.51
N GLN A 27 24.38 4.29 1.89
CA GLN A 27 25.22 5.46 2.13
C GLN A 27 26.20 5.62 0.96
N HIS A 28 25.97 6.67 0.19
CA HIS A 28 26.92 7.23 -0.76
C HIS A 28 28.06 7.94 -0.02
N ALA A 29 29.24 7.88 -0.62
CA ALA A 29 30.46 8.55 -0.18
C ALA A 29 30.54 9.98 -0.73
N GLU A 30 31.14 10.89 0.04
CA GLU A 30 31.88 12.04 -0.48
C GLU A 30 32.94 12.52 0.54
N PRO A 31 33.98 13.26 0.09
CA PRO A 31 35.34 13.16 0.61
C PRO A 31 35.74 14.38 1.46
N THR A 32 36.80 14.24 2.26
CA THR A 32 37.56 15.43 2.70
C THR A 32 39.04 15.09 2.85
N SER A 33 39.83 15.75 2.00
CA SER A 33 41.28 15.71 1.92
C SER A 33 41.90 16.52 3.07
N GLY A 34 42.91 15.94 3.72
CA GLY A 34 43.84 16.64 4.61
C GLY A 34 45.24 16.04 4.44
N SER A 35 46.11 16.80 3.78
CA SER A 35 47.49 16.44 3.45
C SER A 35 48.46 16.92 4.53
N THR A 36 49.34 16.04 5.00
CA THR A 36 50.65 16.40 5.59
C THR A 36 51.66 15.31 5.23
N PHE A 37 52.78 15.73 4.64
CA PHE A 37 53.82 14.91 4.02
C PHE A 37 54.77 14.28 5.06
N ALA A 38 55.20 13.03 4.82
CA ALA A 38 56.54 12.52 5.16
C ALA A 38 56.81 11.13 4.50
N GLU A 39 57.52 11.16 3.38
CA GLU A 39 58.59 10.26 2.93
C GLU A 39 58.65 8.80 3.44
N ASN A 40 58.13 7.88 2.62
CA ASN A 40 58.79 6.62 2.22
C ASN A 40 58.02 6.03 1.01
N SER A 41 58.49 6.26 -0.22
CA SER A 41 57.72 5.93 -1.42
C SER A 41 57.70 4.42 -1.72
N LYS A 42 56.83 3.69 -1.02
CA LYS A 42 56.17 2.52 -1.61
C LYS A 42 55.14 3.04 -2.61
N PRO A 43 54.96 2.43 -3.81
CA PRO A 43 53.90 2.84 -4.71
C PRO A 43 52.57 2.65 -3.98
N VAL A 44 51.96 3.75 -3.58
CA VAL A 44 50.60 3.80 -3.07
C VAL A 44 49.72 3.16 -4.13
N ALA A 45 49.14 2.01 -3.84
CA ALA A 45 48.22 1.33 -4.73
C ALA A 45 47.06 2.29 -5.02
N ARG A 46 47.07 2.90 -6.21
CA ARG A 46 45.92 3.61 -6.73
C ARG A 46 44.76 2.62 -6.68
N ARG A 47 43.58 3.04 -6.22
CA ARG A 47 42.40 2.16 -6.23
C ARG A 47 42.12 1.77 -7.67
N ALA A 48 42.56 0.59 -8.09
CA ALA A 48 42.33 0.15 -9.45
C ALA A 48 40.88 -0.25 -9.61
N GLY A 49 40.22 0.44 -10.53
CA GLY A 49 38.95 0.00 -11.05
C GLY A 49 39.10 -1.28 -11.87
N TYR A 50 38.00 -1.70 -12.46
CA TYR A 50 38.01 -2.79 -13.44
C TYR A 50 38.56 -2.27 -14.77
N GLY A 51 39.49 -3.02 -15.38
CA GLY A 51 39.94 -2.75 -16.74
C GLY A 51 39.00 -3.36 -17.77
N LEU A 52 39.29 -3.15 -19.05
CA LEU A 52 38.57 -3.76 -20.17
C LEU A 52 38.48 -5.29 -20.03
N PRO A 53 37.43 -5.93 -20.56
CA PRO A 53 37.22 -7.36 -20.41
C PRO A 53 38.35 -8.14 -21.09
N CYS A 54 38.60 -9.36 -20.61
CA CYS A 54 39.55 -10.27 -21.22
C CYS A 54 39.16 -10.59 -22.67
N ALA A 55 40.11 -10.54 -23.61
CA ALA A 55 39.85 -10.85 -25.02
C ALA A 55 39.40 -12.31 -25.24
N LYS A 56 39.83 -13.24 -24.37
CA LYS A 56 39.58 -14.67 -24.52
C LYS A 56 38.29 -15.14 -23.84
N CYS A 57 38.04 -14.73 -22.59
CA CYS A 57 36.89 -15.20 -21.80
C CYS A 57 35.85 -14.10 -21.50
N ARG A 58 36.07 -12.87 -21.98
CA ARG A 58 35.19 -11.69 -21.80
C ARG A 58 34.93 -11.28 -20.34
N THR A 59 35.66 -11.85 -19.39
CA THR A 59 35.51 -11.50 -17.97
C THR A 59 36.20 -10.18 -17.66
N TYR A 60 35.51 -9.30 -16.95
CA TYR A 60 36.09 -8.08 -16.38
C TYR A 60 36.98 -8.44 -15.18
N TYR A 61 38.14 -7.81 -15.11
CA TYR A 61 39.09 -8.05 -14.02
C TYR A 61 39.90 -6.77 -13.74
N SER A 62 40.40 -6.66 -12.50
CA SER A 62 41.07 -5.47 -11.96
C SER A 62 42.16 -4.96 -12.90
N ALA A 63 42.24 -3.63 -13.09
CA ALA A 63 43.19 -3.01 -14.01
C ALA A 63 44.65 -3.28 -13.61
N ASP A 64 44.93 -3.46 -12.31
CA ASP A 64 46.27 -3.78 -11.78
C ASP A 64 46.77 -5.17 -12.21
N LEU A 65 45.86 -6.08 -12.56
CA LEU A 65 46.23 -7.42 -13.00
C LEU A 65 46.64 -7.38 -14.47
N THR A 66 47.85 -7.85 -14.76
CA THR A 66 48.42 -7.94 -16.11
C THR A 66 47.85 -9.11 -16.92
N ALA A 67 47.25 -10.11 -16.26
CA ALA A 67 46.63 -11.27 -16.89
C ALA A 67 45.26 -11.59 -16.28
N CYS A 68 44.38 -12.16 -17.10
CA CYS A 68 43.06 -12.58 -16.65
C CYS A 68 43.17 -13.70 -15.60
N PRO A 69 42.52 -13.59 -14.42
CA PRO A 69 42.60 -14.61 -13.38
C PRO A 69 41.94 -15.94 -13.78
N TYR A 70 41.07 -15.94 -14.79
CA TYR A 70 40.32 -17.13 -15.23
C TYR A 70 41.05 -17.91 -16.33
N CYS A 71 41.46 -17.24 -17.41
CA CYS A 71 42.07 -17.91 -18.56
C CYS A 71 43.56 -17.60 -18.76
N LYS A 72 44.16 -16.84 -17.83
CA LYS A 72 45.60 -16.48 -17.79
C LYS A 72 46.11 -15.74 -19.03
N SER A 73 45.22 -15.30 -19.93
CA SER A 73 45.62 -14.52 -21.09
C SER A 73 45.95 -13.08 -20.67
N PRO A 74 47.04 -12.49 -21.19
CA PRO A 74 47.40 -11.09 -20.93
C PRO A 74 46.59 -10.11 -21.80
N GLN A 75 45.89 -10.62 -22.82
CA GLN A 75 45.17 -9.81 -23.78
C GLN A 75 43.82 -9.34 -23.22
N ARG A 76 43.65 -8.02 -23.16
CA ARG A 76 42.35 -7.36 -22.96
C ARG A 76 41.75 -7.01 -24.31
N VAL A 77 40.43 -6.87 -24.36
CA VAL A 77 39.76 -6.27 -25.52
C VAL A 77 40.33 -4.86 -25.68
N SER A 78 40.93 -4.58 -26.83
CA SER A 78 41.51 -3.27 -27.10
C SER A 78 40.38 -2.25 -27.24
N ALA A 79 40.47 -1.13 -26.54
CA ALA A 79 39.66 0.06 -26.86
C ALA A 79 40.27 0.77 -28.09
N LEU A 80 40.62 -0.02 -29.11
CA LEU A 80 40.98 0.55 -30.39
C LEU A 80 39.67 1.13 -30.93
N ALA A 81 39.42 2.41 -30.66
CA ALA A 81 38.82 3.26 -31.66
C ALA A 81 39.65 2.98 -32.91
N THR A 82 39.10 2.22 -33.84
CA THR A 82 39.67 2.06 -35.17
C THR A 82 40.07 3.47 -35.58
N PRO A 83 41.35 3.74 -35.91
CA PRO A 83 41.63 4.92 -36.68
C PRO A 83 40.86 4.68 -37.97
N LEU A 84 39.65 5.26 -38.05
CA LEU A 84 39.06 5.57 -39.32
C LEU A 84 40.17 6.25 -40.11
N PRO A 85 40.37 5.91 -41.39
CA PRO A 85 41.25 6.70 -42.22
C PRO A 85 40.89 8.15 -41.95
N VAL A 86 41.88 8.98 -41.62
CA VAL A 86 41.73 10.42 -41.70
C VAL A 86 41.55 10.69 -43.20
N ALA A 87 40.34 10.42 -43.69
CA ALA A 87 39.80 11.12 -44.82
C ALA A 87 39.96 12.58 -44.40
N GLN A 88 40.69 13.30 -45.23
CA GLN A 88 40.77 14.75 -45.19
C GLN A 88 39.41 15.29 -44.74
N ALA A 89 39.42 16.15 -43.74
CA ALA A 89 38.26 16.93 -43.34
C ALA A 89 37.78 17.74 -44.57
N ALA A 90 37.04 17.08 -45.47
CA ALA A 90 35.87 17.69 -46.03
C ALA A 90 35.00 17.99 -44.81
N ALA A 91 34.71 19.27 -44.62
CA ALA A 91 33.82 19.74 -43.58
C ALA A 91 32.45 19.08 -43.78
N GLU A 92 32.25 17.90 -43.22
CA GLU A 92 30.94 17.58 -42.68
C GLU A 92 30.85 18.37 -41.39
N GLU A 93 30.04 19.43 -41.43
CA GLU A 93 29.67 20.21 -40.27
C GLU A 93 29.39 19.26 -39.11
N MET A 94 30.06 19.50 -37.98
CA MET A 94 29.62 18.92 -36.72
C MET A 94 28.11 19.19 -36.61
N PRO A 95 27.27 18.15 -36.42
CA PRO A 95 25.84 18.35 -36.35
C PRO A 95 25.55 19.38 -35.26
N ASP A 96 24.76 20.38 -35.64
CA ASP A 96 24.47 21.54 -34.83
C ASP A 96 23.99 21.10 -33.44
N GLY A 97 24.71 21.50 -32.39
CA GLY A 97 24.47 21.01 -31.02
C GLY A 97 23.05 21.33 -30.53
N THR A 98 22.50 22.44 -31.01
CA THR A 98 21.11 22.84 -30.76
C THR A 98 20.11 21.94 -31.48
N ALA A 99 20.37 21.52 -32.71
CA ALA A 99 19.50 20.57 -33.43
C ALA A 99 19.47 19.19 -32.74
N LEU A 100 20.62 18.72 -32.24
CA LEU A 100 20.69 17.47 -31.47
C LEU A 100 19.97 17.56 -30.11
N GLU A 101 20.00 18.73 -29.46
CA GLU A 101 19.24 18.97 -28.23
C GLU A 101 17.73 18.97 -28.50
N GLU A 102 17.29 19.58 -29.61
CA GLU A 102 15.89 19.55 -30.04
C GLU A 102 15.41 18.14 -30.39
N GLU A 103 16.20 17.35 -31.13
CA GLU A 103 15.90 15.95 -31.42
C GLU A 103 15.83 15.10 -30.14
N ARG A 104 16.75 15.34 -29.20
CA ARG A 104 16.75 14.69 -27.89
C ARG A 104 15.49 15.03 -27.11
N GLU A 105 15.07 16.29 -27.09
CA GLU A 105 13.85 16.70 -26.41
C GLU A 105 12.60 16.10 -27.06
N HIS A 106 12.58 16.02 -28.38
CA HIS A 106 11.50 15.40 -29.13
C HIS A 106 11.40 13.91 -28.78
N PHE A 107 12.53 13.20 -28.85
CA PHE A 107 12.62 11.79 -28.48
C PHE A 107 12.21 11.56 -27.03
N LEU A 108 12.67 12.40 -26.09
CA LEU A 108 12.29 12.27 -24.68
C LEU A 108 10.79 12.52 -24.46
N ARG A 109 10.17 13.46 -25.19
CA ARG A 109 8.72 13.69 -25.13
C ARG A 109 7.94 12.49 -25.66
N GLU A 110 8.35 11.95 -26.80
CA GLU A 110 7.70 10.77 -27.39
C GLU A 110 7.89 9.52 -26.55
N PHE A 111 9.10 9.28 -26.06
CA PHE A 111 9.37 8.14 -25.20
C PHE A 111 8.63 8.25 -23.86
N LYS A 112 8.59 9.45 -23.27
CA LYS A 112 7.83 9.70 -22.05
C LYS A 112 6.34 9.52 -22.28
N SER A 113 5.79 9.99 -23.40
CA SER A 113 4.37 9.80 -23.73
C SER A 113 4.03 8.33 -23.94
N GLN A 114 4.90 7.56 -24.60
CA GLN A 114 4.77 6.10 -24.75
C GLN A 114 4.79 5.37 -23.40
N LEU A 115 5.72 5.72 -22.50
CA LEU A 115 5.77 5.11 -21.16
C LEU A 115 4.53 5.47 -20.34
N TYR A 116 4.06 6.71 -20.40
CA TYR A 116 2.82 7.11 -19.72
C TYR A 116 1.60 6.35 -20.27
N ALA A 117 1.49 6.18 -21.59
CA ALA A 117 0.41 5.42 -22.22
C ALA A 117 0.44 3.94 -21.80
N ALA A 118 1.61 3.30 -21.84
CA ALA A 118 1.77 1.91 -21.42
C ALA A 118 1.49 1.73 -19.91
N HIS A 119 1.98 2.65 -19.08
CA HIS A 119 1.71 2.63 -17.64
C HIS A 119 0.22 2.84 -17.34
N MET A 120 -0.47 3.72 -18.06
CA MET A 120 -1.92 3.89 -17.91
C MET A 120 -2.70 2.61 -18.27
N GLN A 121 -2.30 1.89 -19.31
CA GLN A 121 -2.93 0.62 -19.70
C GLN A 121 -2.70 -0.49 -18.66
N ILE A 122 -1.48 -0.59 -18.12
CA ILE A 122 -1.15 -1.58 -17.08
C ILE A 122 -1.89 -1.26 -15.78
N ASN A 123 -1.94 0.02 -15.39
CA ASN A 123 -2.58 0.42 -14.15
C ASN A 123 -4.11 0.29 -14.24
N ALA A 124 -4.71 0.55 -15.41
CA ALA A 124 -6.12 0.26 -15.65
C ALA A 124 -6.45 -1.22 -15.40
N ALA A 125 -5.67 -2.15 -15.95
CA ALA A 125 -5.90 -3.59 -15.75
C ALA A 125 -5.73 -4.06 -14.29
N ALA A 126 -4.93 -3.35 -13.48
CA ALA A 126 -4.71 -3.66 -12.06
C ALA A 126 -5.76 -2.98 -11.16
N SER A 127 -6.21 -1.77 -11.49
CA SER A 127 -7.13 -0.98 -10.65
C SER A 127 -8.59 -1.42 -10.74
N PHE A 128 -8.96 -2.20 -11.76
CA PHE A 128 -10.36 -2.60 -11.97
C PHE A 128 -10.69 -4.03 -11.52
N ARG A 129 -9.73 -4.80 -10.97
CA ARG A 129 -10.03 -6.15 -10.49
C ARG A 129 -10.96 -6.09 -9.27
N CYS A 130 -12.07 -6.80 -9.37
CA CYS A 130 -13.05 -6.91 -8.29
C CYS A 130 -12.38 -7.63 -7.10
N SER A 131 -12.43 -7.06 -5.90
CA SER A 131 -11.89 -7.71 -4.69
C SER A 131 -12.73 -8.90 -4.21
N LEU A 132 -13.84 -9.20 -4.89
CA LEU A 132 -14.75 -10.31 -4.62
C LEU A 132 -14.74 -11.32 -5.78
N GLU A 133 -13.56 -11.54 -6.39
CA GLU A 133 -13.39 -12.37 -7.58
C GLU A 133 -13.96 -13.80 -7.44
N GLU A 134 -13.97 -14.36 -6.22
CA GLU A 134 -14.52 -15.68 -5.91
C GLU A 134 -16.03 -15.82 -6.19
N ASN A 135 -16.78 -14.71 -6.22
CA ASN A 135 -18.22 -14.73 -6.50
C ASN A 135 -18.55 -14.72 -8.00
N HIS A 136 -17.54 -14.57 -8.88
CA HIS A 136 -17.75 -14.61 -10.32
C HIS A 136 -17.80 -16.06 -10.79
N GLN A 137 -18.84 -16.41 -11.57
CA GLN A 137 -18.99 -17.76 -12.15
C GLN A 137 -18.06 -17.98 -13.37
N GLY A 138 -17.14 -17.07 -13.66
CA GLY A 138 -16.31 -17.10 -14.87
C GLY A 138 -15.27 -15.98 -14.92
N ALA A 139 -14.93 -15.54 -16.14
CA ALA A 139 -13.98 -14.46 -16.37
C ALA A 139 -14.45 -13.12 -15.75
N TYR A 140 -13.54 -12.14 -15.72
CA TYR A 140 -13.79 -10.81 -15.18
C TYR A 140 -15.13 -10.22 -15.67
N GLU A 141 -16.05 -10.00 -14.74
CA GLU A 141 -17.30 -9.26 -15.00
C GLU A 141 -17.29 -7.94 -14.23
N PRO A 142 -17.78 -6.84 -14.82
CA PRO A 142 -17.93 -5.58 -14.11
C PRO A 142 -18.93 -5.72 -12.96
N ALA A 143 -18.59 -5.24 -11.77
CA ALA A 143 -19.48 -5.28 -10.63
C ALA A 143 -20.73 -4.41 -10.87
N ALA A 144 -21.92 -4.99 -10.68
CA ALA A 144 -23.19 -4.26 -10.80
C ALA A 144 -23.38 -3.20 -9.71
N VAL A 145 -22.70 -3.36 -8.56
CA VAL A 145 -22.78 -2.48 -7.40
C VAL A 145 -21.37 -2.05 -7.00
N CYS A 146 -21.21 -0.76 -6.69
CA CYS A 146 -19.93 -0.23 -6.23
C CYS A 146 -19.52 -0.84 -4.87
N LYS A 147 -18.22 -1.06 -4.62
CA LYS A 147 -17.76 -1.61 -3.33
C LYS A 147 -18.27 -0.80 -2.14
N CYS A 148 -18.18 0.52 -2.18
CA CYS A 148 -18.70 1.38 -1.11
C CYS A 148 -20.22 1.22 -0.88
N CYS A 149 -20.97 0.91 -1.94
CA CYS A 149 -22.41 0.71 -1.90
C CYS A 149 -22.74 -0.65 -1.28
N TYR A 150 -21.96 -1.68 -1.62
CA TYR A 150 -22.04 -3.01 -1.04
C TYR A 150 -21.67 -2.99 0.45
N ASP A 151 -20.53 -2.39 0.80
CA ASP A 151 -20.06 -2.28 2.18
C ASP A 151 -21.09 -1.56 3.05
N ARG A 152 -21.66 -0.44 2.57
CA ARG A 152 -22.77 0.25 3.26
C ARG A 152 -24.00 -0.64 3.46
N LEU A 153 -24.33 -1.49 2.48
CA LEU A 153 -25.45 -2.41 2.62
C LEU A 153 -25.14 -3.50 3.64
N GLN A 154 -23.93 -4.03 3.61
CA GLN A 154 -23.45 -5.05 4.52
C GLN A 154 -23.45 -4.53 5.97
N GLU A 155 -22.89 -3.34 6.21
CA GLU A 155 -22.91 -2.67 7.52
C GLU A 155 -24.36 -2.53 8.07
N ARG A 156 -25.33 -2.21 7.21
CA ARG A 156 -26.75 -2.13 7.61
C ARG A 156 -27.33 -3.49 7.97
N LEU A 157 -26.94 -4.56 7.28
CA LEU A 157 -27.37 -5.92 7.61
C LEU A 157 -26.77 -6.35 8.94
N ASP A 158 -25.49 -6.07 9.18
CA ASP A 158 -24.80 -6.38 10.43
C ASP A 158 -25.48 -5.70 11.64
N LEU A 159 -25.93 -4.45 11.48
CA LEU A 159 -26.70 -3.73 12.51
C LEU A 159 -28.07 -4.37 12.79
N VAL A 160 -28.77 -4.83 11.75
CA VAL A 160 -30.06 -5.53 11.91
C VAL A 160 -29.86 -6.90 12.56
N GLU A 161 -28.83 -7.64 12.15
CA GLU A 161 -28.49 -8.93 12.75
C GLU A 161 -28.13 -8.76 14.22
N ALA A 162 -27.30 -7.77 14.57
CA ALA A 162 -26.99 -7.45 15.95
C ALA A 162 -28.24 -7.06 16.76
N ALA A 163 -29.19 -6.32 16.17
CA ALA A 163 -30.45 -5.97 16.82
C ALA A 163 -31.30 -7.20 17.16
N LEU A 164 -31.33 -8.20 16.27
CA LEU A 164 -32.05 -9.46 16.51
C LEU A 164 -31.45 -10.29 17.64
N HIS A 165 -30.16 -10.11 17.95
CA HIS A 165 -29.47 -10.73 19.08
C HIS A 165 -29.77 -10.03 20.43
N MET A 166 -31.02 -9.66 20.67
CA MET A 166 -31.47 -9.12 21.96
C MET A 166 -31.48 -10.20 23.04
N GLU A 167 -31.03 -9.85 24.25
CA GLU A 167 -31.03 -10.79 25.38
C GLU A 167 -32.44 -11.15 25.83
N LEU A 168 -32.66 -12.40 26.21
CA LEU A 168 -33.97 -12.89 26.64
C LEU A 168 -34.52 -12.13 27.86
N LYS A 169 -33.66 -11.75 28.81
CA LYS A 169 -34.06 -11.01 30.02
C LYS A 169 -34.58 -9.62 29.67
N GLU A 170 -33.90 -8.96 28.75
CA GLU A 170 -34.28 -7.64 28.25
C GLU A 170 -35.59 -7.71 27.46
N ALA A 171 -35.72 -8.71 26.56
CA ALA A 171 -36.96 -8.95 25.84
C ALA A 171 -38.15 -9.21 26.79
N ALA A 172 -37.94 -10.01 27.83
CA ALA A 172 -38.96 -10.29 28.84
C ALA A 172 -39.35 -9.03 29.64
N GLN A 173 -38.37 -8.18 29.97
CA GLN A 173 -38.63 -6.91 30.65
C GLN A 173 -39.48 -5.97 29.78
N ILE A 174 -39.14 -5.81 28.50
CA ILE A 174 -39.90 -5.00 27.54
C ILE A 174 -41.35 -5.49 27.44
N VAL A 175 -41.54 -6.82 27.36
CA VAL A 175 -42.89 -7.42 27.32
C VAL A 175 -43.64 -7.15 28.62
N TYR A 176 -42.99 -7.34 29.77
CA TYR A 176 -43.62 -7.10 31.07
C TYR A 176 -44.09 -5.66 31.22
N ASP A 177 -43.22 -4.70 30.89
CA ASP A 177 -43.53 -3.26 30.98
C ASP A 177 -44.66 -2.88 30.02
N ALA A 178 -44.65 -3.40 28.79
CA ALA A 178 -45.68 -3.14 27.79
C ALA A 178 -47.05 -3.72 28.16
N VAL A 179 -47.08 -4.93 28.75
CA VAL A 179 -48.33 -5.58 29.19
C VAL A 179 -48.92 -4.88 30.40
N TRP A 180 -48.09 -4.41 31.34
CA TRP A 180 -48.55 -3.73 32.55
C TRP A 180 -48.87 -2.24 32.38
N ALA A 181 -48.47 -1.62 31.26
CA ALA A 181 -48.80 -0.23 30.96
C ALA A 181 -50.31 0.00 30.70
N ASP A 182 -51.02 -0.98 30.14
CA ASP A 182 -52.47 -0.91 29.93
C ASP A 182 -53.11 -2.29 30.17
N SER A 183 -53.51 -2.54 31.42
CA SER A 183 -54.14 -3.79 31.85
C SER A 183 -55.67 -3.81 31.65
N SER A 184 -56.24 -2.78 31.01
CA SER A 184 -57.69 -2.64 30.86
C SER A 184 -58.30 -3.61 29.85
N ASP A 185 -57.54 -3.99 28.82
CA ASP A 185 -58.00 -4.85 27.73
C ASP A 185 -57.01 -6.00 27.45
N PRO A 186 -57.32 -7.24 27.86
CA PRO A 186 -56.42 -8.38 27.70
C PRO A 186 -56.16 -8.71 26.22
N SER A 187 -57.05 -8.32 25.29
CA SER A 187 -56.89 -8.58 23.86
C SER A 187 -55.78 -7.73 23.21
N LYS A 188 -55.50 -6.55 23.78
CA LYS A 188 -54.48 -5.62 23.28
C LYS A 188 -53.10 -5.84 23.88
N THR A 189 -53.00 -6.54 25.02
CA THR A 189 -51.72 -6.78 25.72
C THR A 189 -50.65 -7.38 24.81
N TYR A 190 -50.98 -8.40 24.01
CA TYR A 190 -50.05 -9.01 23.06
C TYR A 190 -49.66 -8.06 21.92
N GLN A 191 -50.60 -7.24 21.46
CA GLN A 191 -50.33 -6.24 20.43
C GLN A 191 -49.37 -5.16 20.95
N HIS A 192 -49.57 -4.68 22.18
CA HIS A 192 -48.68 -3.72 22.82
C HIS A 192 -47.29 -4.30 23.05
N ALA A 193 -47.19 -5.54 23.56
CA ALA A 193 -45.91 -6.23 23.73
C ALA A 193 -45.16 -6.41 22.39
N ALA A 194 -45.86 -6.84 21.33
CA ALA A 194 -45.28 -6.99 20.01
C ALA A 194 -44.79 -5.65 19.44
N GLN A 195 -45.58 -4.59 19.58
CA GLN A 195 -45.20 -3.24 19.14
C GLN A 195 -43.98 -2.72 19.91
N ALA A 196 -43.91 -2.93 21.23
CA ALA A 196 -42.78 -2.54 22.05
C ALA A 196 -41.49 -3.25 21.60
N LEU A 197 -41.54 -4.58 21.41
CA LEU A 197 -40.39 -5.35 20.92
C LEU A 197 -39.93 -4.87 19.53
N ILE A 198 -40.87 -4.69 18.58
CA ILE A 198 -40.54 -4.21 17.23
C ILE A 198 -39.93 -2.81 17.27
N SER A 199 -40.44 -1.93 18.14
CA SER A 199 -39.93 -0.56 18.28
C SER A 199 -38.48 -0.56 18.80
N GLU A 200 -38.17 -1.43 19.77
CA GLU A 200 -36.84 -1.54 20.34
C GLU A 200 -35.84 -2.19 19.35
N LEU A 201 -36.26 -3.22 18.62
CA LEU A 201 -35.47 -3.81 17.54
C LEU A 201 -35.15 -2.80 16.43
N ARG A 202 -36.12 -1.98 16.02
CA ARG A 202 -35.90 -0.92 15.02
C ARG A 202 -34.94 0.14 15.51
N LYS A 203 -35.06 0.55 16.78
CA LYS A 203 -34.16 1.52 17.43
C LYS A 203 -32.71 1.01 17.43
N ARG A 204 -32.49 -0.26 17.76
CA ARG A 204 -31.16 -0.92 17.72
C ARG A 204 -30.59 -1.03 16.31
N ALA A 205 -31.45 -1.38 15.35
CA ALA A 205 -31.06 -1.48 13.95
C ALA A 205 -30.79 -0.11 13.28
N GLY A 206 -30.90 1.01 14.01
CA GLY A 206 -30.73 2.35 13.44
C GLY A 206 -31.81 2.72 12.41
N ILE A 207 -32.92 1.97 12.37
CA ILE A 207 -34.05 2.25 11.49
C ILE A 207 -34.85 3.37 12.14
N THR A 208 -34.50 4.61 11.80
CA THR A 208 -35.28 5.78 12.23
C THR A 208 -36.72 5.58 11.75
N LEU A 209 -37.66 5.57 12.71
CA LEU A 209 -39.09 5.52 12.45
C LEU A 209 -39.49 6.82 11.72
N VAL A 210 -39.31 6.86 10.41
CA VAL A 210 -39.98 7.86 9.57
C VAL A 210 -41.46 7.48 9.56
N LEU A 211 -42.18 8.01 10.55
CA LEU A 211 -43.61 8.31 10.62
C LEU A 211 -44.54 7.38 9.83
N GLY A 212 -44.97 6.31 10.49
CA GLY A 212 -46.21 5.60 10.21
C GLY A 212 -46.86 5.18 11.54
N SER A 213 -47.76 6.03 12.05
CA SER A 213 -48.76 5.82 13.11
C SER A 213 -48.38 5.18 14.47
N LEU A 214 -47.12 4.89 14.78
CA LEU A 214 -46.75 4.27 16.06
C LEU A 214 -45.88 5.22 16.90
N GLN A 215 -46.51 6.29 17.39
CA GLN A 215 -45.92 7.13 18.43
C GLN A 215 -46.19 6.43 19.78
N PRO A 216 -45.17 6.17 20.63
CA PRO A 216 -45.41 5.61 21.95
C PRO A 216 -46.22 6.62 22.77
N LEU A 217 -47.25 6.13 23.48
CA LEU A 217 -48.04 6.96 24.39
C LEU A 217 -47.09 7.59 25.40
N ALA A 218 -47.12 8.92 25.47
CA ALA A 218 -46.46 9.66 26.54
C ALA A 218 -47.22 9.40 27.85
N HIS A 219 -46.47 9.03 28.90
CA HIS A 219 -46.95 8.98 30.28
C HIS A 219 -47.18 10.39 30.83
#